data_AF-A0A8T1S232-F1
#
_entry.id   AF-A0A8T1S232-F1
#
_cell.length_a   1.000
_cell.length_b   1.000
_cell.length_c   1.000
_cell.angle_alpha   90.00
_cell.angle_beta   90.00
_cell.angle_gamma   90.00
#
_symmetry.space_group_name_H-M   'P 1'
#
loop_
_entity.id
_entity.type
_entity.pdbx_description
1 polymer ?
#
loop_
_entity_poly.entity_id
_entity_poly.type
_entity_poly.pdbx_seq_one_letter_code
_entity_poly.pdbx_strand_id
1 'polypeptide(L)' 'MADLSAARLCSLPGNWSYGNSQGGRLFFIDEEAKSTTWLHPHTGEAVIIGHRRSA' A
#
# COMPACT_ATOMS: atom_id res chain seq x y z
N MET A 1 -1.78 -9.83 16.74
CA MET A 1 -1.41 -8.43 16.40
C MET A 1 -1.70 -8.28 14.92
N ALA A 2 -2.79 -7.60 14.57
CA ALA A 2 -3.22 -7.48 13.19
C ALA A 2 -2.21 -6.62 12.44
N ASP A 3 -1.70 -7.16 11.34
CA ASP A 3 -0.86 -6.46 10.39
C ASP A 3 -1.63 -5.25 9.85
N LEU A 4 -1.30 -4.05 10.36
CA LEU A 4 -1.97 -2.79 9.99
C LEU A 4 -1.87 -2.52 8.47
N SER A 5 -0.88 -3.09 7.79
CA SER A 5 -0.76 -3.05 6.33
C SER A 5 -1.90 -3.80 5.64
N ALA A 6 -2.21 -5.03 6.05
CA ALA A 6 -3.31 -5.79 5.44
C ALA A 6 -4.68 -5.08 5.58
N ALA A 7 -4.96 -4.49 6.74
CA ALA A 7 -6.21 -3.74 6.95
C ALA A 7 -6.31 -2.50 6.06
N ARG A 8 -5.19 -1.81 5.81
CA ARG A 8 -5.09 -0.66 4.91
C ARG A 8 -5.26 -1.06 3.44
N LEU A 9 -4.80 -2.25 3.09
CA LEU A 9 -4.93 -2.83 1.74
C LEU A 9 -6.34 -3.36 1.46
N CYS A 10 -7.02 -3.89 2.48
CA CYS A 10 -8.41 -4.37 2.36
C CYS A 10 -9.45 -3.26 2.17
N SER A 11 -9.08 -1.99 2.33
CA SER A 11 -9.98 -0.82 2.23
C SER A 11 -9.81 -0.01 0.93
N LEU A 12 -9.21 -0.58 -0.11
CA LEU A 12 -9.04 0.12 -1.38
C LEU A 12 -10.38 0.22 -2.15
N PRO A 13 -10.64 1.36 -2.85
CA PRO A 13 -11.77 1.45 -3.78
C PRO A 13 -11.66 0.36 -4.86
N GLY A 14 -12.78 -0.11 -5.42
CA GLY A 14 -12.81 -1.28 -6.30
C GLY A 14 -11.97 -1.20 -7.58
N ASN A 15 -11.52 0.00 -7.95
CA ASN A 15 -10.69 0.35 -9.10
C ASN A 15 -9.21 0.62 -8.71
N TRP A 16 -8.82 0.24 -7.49
CA TRP A 16 -7.47 0.40 -6.98
C TRP A 16 -6.83 -0.96 -6.69
N SER A 17 -5.66 -1.15 -7.26
CA SER A 17 -4.78 -2.29 -7.03
C SER A 17 -3.56 -1.85 -6.20
N TYR A 18 -2.81 -2.79 -5.64
CA TYR A 18 -1.57 -2.48 -4.93
C TYR A 18 -0.49 -3.52 -5.22
N GLY A 19 0.77 -3.10 -5.10
CA GLY A 19 1.93 -3.93 -5.30
C GLY A 19 2.99 -3.71 -4.23
N ASN A 20 3.78 -4.74 -4.00
CA ASN A 20 4.96 -4.71 -3.15
C ASN A 20 6.16 -4.30 -4.00
N SER A 21 6.95 -3.35 -3.51
CA SER A 21 8.25 -3.01 -4.08
C SER A 21 9.35 -3.77 -3.34
N GLN A 22 10.48 -4.03 -4.02
CA GLN A 22 11.63 -4.77 -3.46
C GLN A 22 12.21 -4.15 -2.19
N GLY A 23 11.96 -2.86 -1.93
CA GLY A 23 12.36 -2.17 -0.70
C GLY A 23 11.42 -2.36 0.49
N GLY A 24 10.43 -3.27 0.41
CA GLY A 24 9.42 -3.45 1.46
C GLY A 24 8.47 -2.25 1.59
N ARG A 25 8.23 -1.55 0.48
CA ARG A 25 7.26 -0.45 0.40
C ARG A 25 6.10 -0.88 -0.47
N LEU A 26 4.88 -0.55 -0.06
CA LEU A 26 3.72 -0.71 -0.91
C LEU A 26 3.59 0.50 -1.83
N PHE A 27 3.15 0.21 -3.05
CA PHE A 27 2.66 1.22 -3.98
C PHE A 27 1.25 0.86 -4.40
N PHE A 28 0.44 1.88 -4.63
CA PHE A 28 -0.93 1.78 -5.07
C PHE A 28 -1.03 2.11 -6.55
N ILE A 29 -1.90 1.39 -7.23
CA ILE A 29 -2.12 1.46 -8.66
C ILE A 29 -3.56 1.87 -8.84
N ASP A 30 -3.76 3.07 -9.37
CA ASP A 30 -5.05 3.55 -9.81
C ASP A 30 -5.30 2.99 -11.22
N GLU A 31 -6.28 2.07 -11.34
CA GLU A 31 -6.61 1.46 -12.62
C GLU A 31 -7.49 2.35 -13.50
N GLU A 32 -8.10 3.40 -12.94
CA GLU A 32 -8.91 4.39 -13.64
C GLU A 32 -8.02 5.45 -14.30
N ALA A 33 -7.12 6.07 -13.54
CA ALA A 33 -6.15 7.05 -13.98
C ALA A 33 -4.87 6.43 -14.57
N LYS A 34 -4.76 5.09 -14.57
CA LYS A 34 -3.59 4.32 -15.04
C LYS A 34 -2.28 4.85 -14.45
N SER A 35 -2.32 5.20 -13.17
CA SER A 35 -1.23 5.88 -12.46
C SER A 35 -0.84 5.11 -11.22
N THR A 36 0.41 5.27 -10.79
CA THR A 36 0.89 4.65 -9.55
C THR A 36 1.27 5.72 -8.54
N THR A 37 0.94 5.49 -7.27
CA THR A 37 1.22 6.40 -6.17
C THR A 37 1.71 5.64 -4.95
N TRP A 38 2.57 6.27 -4.18
CA TRP A 38 3.09 5.73 -2.92
C TRP A 38 2.15 5.98 -1.75
N LEU A 39 1.15 6.84 -1.94
CA LEU A 39 0.21 7.27 -0.92
C LEU A 39 -1.12 6.56 -1.09
N HIS A 40 -1.70 6.10 0.00
CA HIS A 40 -3.01 5.47 -0.02
C HIS A 40 -4.11 6.51 -0.40
N PRO A 41 -5.03 6.21 -1.34
CA PRO A 41 -6.02 7.18 -1.84
C PRO A 41 -6.96 7.75 -0.79
N HIS A 42 -7.28 6.97 0.25
CA HIS A 42 -8.21 7.41 1.30
C HIS A 42 -7.53 8.14 2.46
N THR A 43 -6.28 7.80 2.77
CA THR A 43 -5.61 8.29 3.99
C THR A 43 -4.46 9.22 3.67
N GLY A 44 -3.97 9.25 2.43
CA GLY A 44 -2.81 10.03 2.01
C GLY A 44 -1.49 9.57 2.63
N GLU A 45 -1.47 8.38 3.22
CA GLU A 45 -0.31 7.88 3.97
C GLU A 45 0.45 6.83 3.17
N ALA A 46 1.79 6.88 3.25
CA ALA A 46 2.65 5.85 2.69
C ALA A 46 2.62 4.60 3.57
N VAL A 47 2.36 3.44 2.97
CA VAL A 47 2.32 2.17 3.71
C VAL A 47 3.62 1.42 3.49
N ILE A 48 4.36 1.19 4.58
CA ILE A 48 5.60 0.44 4.56
C ILE A 48 5.34 -0.93 5.20
N ILE A 49 5.43 -1.98 4.39
CA ILE A 49 5.41 -3.39 4.85
C ILE A 49 6.79 -3.70 5.40
N GLY A 50 7.02 -3.27 6.65
CA GLY A 50 8.35 -3.18 7.24
C GLY A 50 9.22 -4.42 6.97
N HIS A 51 10.42 -4.19 6.42
CA HIS A 51 11.55 -5.04 6.77
C HIS A 51 11.87 -4.74 8.23
N ARG A 52 11.29 -5.52 9.16
CA ARG A 52 11.81 -5.59 10.51
C ARG A 52 13.26 -6.10 10.38
N ARG A 53 14.24 -5.20 10.33
CA ARG A 53 15.56 -5.52 10.86
C ARG A 53 15.35 -5.72 12.35
N SER A 54 15.02 -6.95 12.73
CA SER A 54 15.37 -7.45 14.05
C SER A 54 16.89 -7.33 14.11
N ALA A 55 17.37 -6.26 14.74
CA ALA A 55 18.62 -6.34 15.46
C ALA A 55 18.42 -7.28 16.66
#